data_AF-A0A3L8R6Z2-F1
#
_entry.id   AF-A0A3L8R6Z2-F1
#
_cell.length_a   1.000
_cell.length_b   1.000
_cell.length_c   1.000
_cell.angle_alpha   90.00
_cell.angle_beta   90.00
_cell.angle_gamma   90.00
#
_symmetry.space_group_name_H-M   'P 1'
#
loop_
_entity.id
_entity.type
_entity.pdbx_description
1 polymer ?
#
loop_
_entity_poly.entity_id
_entity_poly.type
_entity_poly.pdbx_seq_one_letter_code
_entity_poly.pdbx_strand_id
1 'polypeptide(L)'
;MRGLRVRGVRRQVPKAGSSYTYCAAVLGEVVGWIVGFDLLLESTAIVAVVAVVAIGMSGYLGFLLDAVGIHLPTWALGAPGTGAGHRIDLLAVAICLAVAWLLARGTRTSARVETVLTIVKIAIVLVVIVVGFIKVDSGNLTPFAPFGLGGAFTSMVLYVLVCVVLTGIQHYSELNPNSGISSAFADVGLNGLANVIAVGAVIGIVTVTFSFIMIFSGWLMPFLQWETWVRVGAWLVAGLVVYGAYGYRRTRQVMPGGSVDLDTLDDLDDTEGVLGA
;
A
#
# COMPACT_ATOMS: atom_id res chain seq x y z
N MET A 1 -14.82 18.04 -49.75
CA MET A 1 -14.18 18.27 -48.44
C MET A 1 -15.24 18.66 -47.42
N ARG A 2 -15.75 17.72 -46.61
CA ARG A 2 -16.55 18.02 -45.42
C ARG A 2 -16.12 17.07 -44.31
N GLY A 3 -15.72 17.67 -43.18
CA GLY A 3 -14.91 17.05 -42.14
C GLY A 3 -15.62 15.98 -41.31
N LEU A 4 -14.88 14.91 -41.04
CA LEU A 4 -15.17 13.91 -40.02
C LEU A 4 -15.19 14.59 -38.65
N ARG A 5 -16.38 14.72 -38.06
CA ARG A 5 -16.56 15.17 -36.67
C ARG A 5 -16.55 13.93 -35.78
N VAL A 6 -15.39 13.64 -35.18
CA VAL A 6 -15.22 12.57 -34.19
C VAL A 6 -16.11 12.93 -32.98
N ARG A 7 -17.25 12.24 -32.83
CA ARG A 7 -18.09 12.36 -31.63
C ARG A 7 -17.32 11.76 -30.46
N GLY A 8 -16.87 12.64 -29.56
CA GLY A 8 -16.17 12.26 -28.35
C GLY A 8 -17.03 11.36 -27.47
N VAL A 9 -16.56 10.14 -27.26
CA VAL A 9 -17.06 9.27 -26.19
C VAL A 9 -16.65 9.91 -24.87
N ARG A 10 -17.56 10.66 -24.24
CA ARG A 10 -17.40 11.07 -22.83
C ARG A 10 -17.46 9.80 -21.98
N ARG A 11 -16.31 9.17 -21.75
CA ARG A 11 -16.15 8.20 -20.67
C ARG A 11 -16.35 8.95 -19.36
N GLN A 12 -17.57 8.93 -18.83
CA GLN A 12 -17.83 9.24 -17.44
C GLN A 12 -17.25 8.09 -16.62
N VAL A 13 -15.95 8.14 -16.34
CA VAL A 13 -15.37 7.32 -15.28
C VAL A 13 -15.88 7.90 -13.95
N PRO A 14 -16.59 7.15 -13.09
CA PRO A 14 -17.13 7.69 -11.86
C PRO A 14 -15.99 8.17 -10.96
N LYS A 15 -16.23 9.29 -10.28
CA LYS A 15 -15.38 9.85 -9.22
C LYS A 15 -14.92 8.75 -8.25
N ALA A 16 -13.60 8.64 -8.05
CA ALA A 16 -12.94 7.89 -6.98
C ALA A 16 -13.63 6.57 -6.57
N GLY A 17 -13.88 5.68 -7.54
CA GLY A 17 -14.25 4.29 -7.25
C GLY A 17 -13.01 3.46 -6.93
N SER A 18 -13.04 2.68 -5.85
CA SER A 18 -12.03 1.65 -5.57
C SER A 18 -12.04 0.57 -6.68
N SER A 19 -11.01 -0.29 -6.75
CA SER A 19 -10.92 -1.39 -7.74
C SER A 19 -12.20 -2.24 -7.78
N TYR A 20 -12.88 -2.38 -6.64
CA TYR A 20 -14.24 -2.91 -6.51
C TYR A 20 -15.25 -2.31 -7.51
N THR A 21 -15.34 -0.97 -7.57
CA THR A 21 -16.31 -0.25 -8.39
C THR A 21 -16.06 -0.44 -9.88
N TYR A 22 -14.79 -0.55 -10.27
CA TYR A 22 -14.41 -0.85 -11.66
C TYR A 22 -14.73 -2.29 -12.05
N CYS A 23 -14.36 -3.27 -11.21
CA CYS A 23 -14.64 -4.68 -11.46
C CYS A 23 -16.15 -4.96 -11.49
N ALA A 24 -16.93 -4.33 -10.60
CA ALA A 24 -18.38 -4.43 -10.59
C ALA A 24 -19.02 -3.88 -11.89
N ALA A 25 -18.48 -2.77 -12.43
CA ALA A 25 -19.00 -2.13 -13.63
C ALA A 25 -18.64 -2.88 -14.92
N VAL A 26 -17.47 -3.52 -14.99
CA VAL A 26 -16.97 -4.17 -16.22
C VAL A 26 -17.28 -5.66 -16.27
N LEU A 27 -17.14 -6.37 -15.14
CA LEU A 27 -17.17 -7.84 -15.08
C LEU A 27 -18.43 -8.37 -14.38
N GLY A 28 -19.28 -7.47 -13.87
CA GLY A 28 -20.53 -7.79 -13.19
C GLY A 28 -20.41 -7.81 -11.66
N GLU A 29 -21.57 -7.77 -11.00
CA GLU A 29 -21.70 -7.58 -9.55
C GLU A 29 -21.02 -8.71 -8.74
N VAL A 30 -20.99 -9.93 -9.27
CA VAL A 30 -20.34 -11.09 -8.61
C VAL A 30 -18.82 -10.94 -8.56
N VAL A 31 -18.20 -10.52 -9.67
CA VAL A 31 -16.74 -10.31 -9.74
C VAL A 31 -16.36 -9.08 -8.92
N GLY A 32 -17.17 -8.01 -9.00
CA GLY A 32 -17.05 -6.88 -8.10
C GLY A 32 -17.06 -7.31 -6.63
N TRP A 33 -18.03 -8.14 -6.23
CA TRP A 33 -18.14 -8.64 -4.85
C TRP A 33 -16.90 -9.40 -4.37
N ILE A 34 -16.35 -10.31 -5.18
CA ILE A 34 -15.10 -11.05 -4.85
C ILE A 34 -13.94 -10.07 -4.63
N VAL A 35 -13.77 -9.11 -5.54
CA VAL A 35 -12.70 -8.10 -5.45
C VAL A 35 -12.90 -7.18 -4.25
N GLY A 36 -14.14 -6.83 -3.91
CA GLY A 36 -14.43 -6.03 -2.71
C GLY A 36 -14.10 -6.76 -1.42
N PHE A 37 -14.38 -8.06 -1.37
CA PHE A 37 -14.06 -8.89 -0.22
C PHE A 37 -12.55 -9.10 -0.08
N ASP A 38 -11.84 -9.32 -1.20
CA ASP A 38 -10.38 -9.37 -1.26
C ASP A 38 -9.73 -8.08 -0.75
N LEU A 39 -10.22 -6.91 -1.19
CA LEU A 39 -9.75 -5.60 -0.71
C LEU A 39 -10.00 -5.39 0.79
N LEU A 40 -11.09 -5.92 1.34
CA LEU A 40 -11.35 -5.87 2.79
C LEU A 40 -10.38 -6.77 3.56
N LEU A 41 -10.05 -7.95 3.03
CA LEU A 41 -9.04 -8.84 3.62
C LEU A 41 -7.65 -8.22 3.55
N GLU A 42 -7.28 -7.60 2.43
CA GLU A 42 -6.01 -6.89 2.27
C GLU A 42 -5.93 -5.69 3.23
N SER A 43 -7.03 -4.92 3.37
CA SER A 43 -7.11 -3.84 4.37
C SER A 43 -6.99 -4.37 5.81
N THR A 44 -7.47 -5.58 6.08
CA THR A 44 -7.30 -6.25 7.38
C THR A 44 -5.85 -6.69 7.60
N ALA A 45 -5.16 -7.16 6.56
CA ALA A 45 -3.73 -7.47 6.64
C ALA A 45 -2.88 -6.21 6.90
N ILE A 46 -3.24 -5.07 6.31
CA ILE A 46 -2.62 -3.77 6.62
C ILE A 46 -2.81 -3.41 8.10
N VAL A 47 -4.00 -3.66 8.67
CA VAL A 47 -4.25 -3.45 10.11
C VAL A 47 -3.34 -4.34 10.97
N ALA A 48 -3.06 -5.57 10.55
CA ALA A 48 -2.12 -6.45 11.25
C ALA A 48 -0.68 -5.90 11.22
N VAL A 49 -0.23 -5.38 10.07
CA VAL A 49 1.09 -4.72 9.96
C VAL A 49 1.16 -3.49 10.85
N VAL A 50 0.13 -2.65 10.86
CA VAL A 50 0.03 -1.48 11.76
C VAL A 50 0.07 -1.90 13.23
N ALA A 51 -0.60 -3.00 13.58
CA ALA A 51 -0.57 -3.54 14.93
C ALA A 51 0.84 -4.00 15.36
N VAL A 52 1.58 -4.68 14.48
CA VAL A 52 2.98 -5.10 14.76
C VAL A 52 3.88 -3.88 14.98
N VAL A 53 3.76 -2.86 14.14
CA VAL A 53 4.49 -1.60 14.31
C VAL A 53 4.12 -0.91 15.62
N ALA A 54 2.83 -0.90 15.98
CA ALA A 54 2.35 -0.32 17.23
C ALA A 54 2.86 -1.06 18.47
N ILE A 55 3.01 -2.40 18.42
CA ILE A 55 3.65 -3.18 19.49
C ILE A 55 5.13 -2.79 19.65
N GLY A 56 5.85 -2.62 18.53
CA GLY A 56 7.24 -2.13 18.57
C GLY A 56 7.35 -0.73 19.19
N MET A 57 6.43 0.17 18.83
CA MET A 57 6.35 1.52 19.41
C MET A 57 5.94 1.52 20.89
N SER A 58 5.04 0.60 21.27
CA SER A 58 4.63 0.39 22.67
C SER A 58 5.82 0.01 23.54
N GLY A 59 6.72 -0.85 23.07
CA GLY A 59 7.95 -1.21 23.79
C GLY A 59 8.84 0.00 24.11
N TYR A 60 9.08 0.88 23.13
CA TYR A 60 9.83 2.12 23.36
C TYR A 60 9.11 3.06 24.32
N LEU A 61 7.79 3.19 24.20
CA LEU A 61 7.00 4.04 25.08
C LEU A 61 6.98 3.50 26.53
N GLY A 62 6.89 2.18 26.70
CA GLY A 62 7.00 1.50 27.99
C GLY A 62 8.34 1.75 28.66
N PHE A 63 9.45 1.66 27.91
CA PHE A 63 10.79 2.00 28.42
C PHE A 63 10.88 3.46 28.88
N LEU A 64 10.30 4.39 28.12
CA LEU A 64 10.26 5.81 28.51
C LEU A 64 9.38 6.05 29.75
N LEU A 65 8.26 5.35 29.89
CA LEU A 65 7.38 5.46 31.07
C LEU A 65 8.06 4.92 32.33
N ASP A 66 8.78 3.80 32.19
CA ASP A 66 9.58 3.23 33.28
C ASP A 66 10.69 4.18 33.74
N ALA A 67 11.34 4.88 32.80
CA ALA A 67 12.33 5.91 33.09
C ALA A 67 11.76 7.12 33.87
N VAL A 68 10.45 7.38 33.76
CA VAL A 68 9.73 8.43 34.50
C VAL A 68 9.14 7.90 35.83
N GLY A 69 9.32 6.61 36.13
CA GLY A 69 8.83 5.96 37.36
C GLY A 69 7.36 5.50 37.28
N ILE A 70 6.77 5.48 36.08
CA ILE A 70 5.42 4.99 35.86
C ILE A 70 5.50 3.51 35.46
N HIS A 71 5.37 2.64 36.46
CA HIS A 71 5.32 1.20 36.24
C HIS A 71 3.88 0.78 35.91
N LEU A 72 3.65 0.38 34.66
CA LEU A 72 2.37 -0.21 34.28
C LEU A 72 2.33 -1.69 34.70
N PRO A 73 1.13 -2.22 35.02
CA PRO A 73 1.00 -3.64 35.34
C PRO A 73 1.29 -4.51 34.12
N THR A 74 1.91 -5.68 34.34
CA THR A 74 2.39 -6.59 33.29
C THR A 74 1.31 -7.13 32.36
N TRP A 75 0.05 -7.13 32.78
CA TRP A 75 -1.06 -7.53 31.90
C TRP A 75 -1.36 -6.52 30.78
N ALA A 76 -0.97 -5.25 30.97
CA ALA A 76 -1.26 -4.11 30.09
C ALA A 76 -0.09 -3.74 29.15
N LEU A 77 1.09 -4.32 29.37
CA LEU A 77 2.35 -3.95 28.71
C LEU A 77 2.69 -4.78 27.47
N GLY A 78 1.79 -5.67 27.04
CA GLY A 78 2.12 -6.58 25.95
C GLY A 78 0.97 -7.48 25.51
N ALA A 79 1.06 -7.90 24.25
CA ALA A 79 0.10 -8.80 23.63
C ALA A 79 0.32 -10.26 24.11
N PRO A 80 -0.70 -11.13 24.02
CA PRO A 80 -0.56 -12.53 24.39
C PRO A 80 0.60 -13.20 23.63
N GLY A 81 1.48 -13.90 24.34
CA GLY A 81 2.65 -14.57 23.76
C GLY A 81 3.95 -13.75 23.74
N THR A 82 3.93 -12.47 24.14
CA THR A 82 5.13 -11.61 24.20
C THR A 82 5.87 -11.67 25.55
N GLY A 83 5.32 -12.35 26.56
CA GLY A 83 5.95 -12.62 27.85
C GLY A 83 4.96 -13.13 28.90
N ALA A 84 5.45 -13.59 30.06
CA ALA A 84 4.58 -14.12 31.11
C ALA A 84 3.64 -13.04 31.69
N GLY A 85 2.33 -13.30 31.69
CA GLY A 85 1.31 -12.41 32.27
C GLY A 85 0.73 -11.36 31.32
N HIS A 86 1.29 -11.18 30.12
CA HIS A 86 0.80 -10.25 29.10
C HIS A 86 -0.53 -10.73 28.50
N ARG A 87 -1.52 -9.83 28.45
CA ARG A 87 -2.85 -10.13 27.88
C ARG A 87 -3.28 -9.15 26.82
N ILE A 88 -3.13 -7.85 27.03
CA ILE A 88 -3.50 -6.83 26.05
C ILE A 88 -2.48 -5.70 26.15
N ASP A 89 -1.93 -5.30 25.00
CA ASP A 89 -1.05 -4.14 24.91
C ASP A 89 -1.87 -2.85 24.82
N LEU A 90 -2.09 -2.20 25.97
CA LEU A 90 -2.92 -0.99 26.03
C LEU A 90 -2.25 0.20 25.34
N LEU A 91 -0.92 0.29 25.37
CA LEU A 91 -0.17 1.38 24.75
C LEU A 91 -0.20 1.26 23.22
N ALA A 92 -0.02 0.05 22.67
CA ALA A 92 -0.18 -0.19 21.23
C ALA A 92 -1.61 0.13 20.75
N VAL A 93 -2.63 -0.26 21.51
CA VAL A 93 -4.03 0.07 21.20
C VAL A 93 -4.24 1.59 21.21
N ALA A 94 -3.71 2.30 22.22
CA ALA A 94 -3.79 3.75 22.28
C ALA A 94 -3.12 4.44 21.08
N ILE A 95 -1.94 3.95 20.67
CA ILE A 95 -1.22 4.45 19.48
C ILE A 95 -2.05 4.22 18.22
N CYS A 96 -2.60 3.03 18.01
CA CYS A 96 -3.45 2.73 16.86
C CYS A 96 -4.68 3.65 16.79
N LEU A 97 -5.34 3.87 17.93
CA LEU A 97 -6.49 4.78 18.00
C LEU A 97 -6.10 6.23 17.74
N ALA A 98 -4.94 6.67 18.25
CA ALA A 98 -4.43 8.02 18.00
C ALA A 98 -4.10 8.22 16.50
N VAL A 99 -3.46 7.24 15.87
CA VAL A 99 -3.16 7.28 14.42
C VAL A 99 -4.44 7.26 13.60
N ALA A 100 -5.40 6.39 13.93
CA ALA A 100 -6.69 6.33 13.25
C ALA A 100 -7.46 7.66 13.37
N TRP A 101 -7.46 8.26 14.55
CA TRP A 101 -8.07 9.57 14.79
C TRP A 101 -7.38 10.70 14.03
N LEU A 102 -6.05 10.67 13.96
CA LEU A 102 -5.27 11.64 13.20
C LEU A 102 -5.59 11.54 11.69
N LEU A 103 -5.63 10.32 11.17
CA LEU A 103 -5.99 10.05 9.77
C LEU A 103 -7.42 10.49 9.46
N ALA A 104 -8.36 10.29 10.39
CA ALA A 104 -9.76 10.70 10.25
C ALA A 104 -9.94 12.22 10.13
N ARG A 105 -9.00 13.03 10.65
CA ARG A 105 -9.05 14.51 10.57
C ARG A 105 -8.59 15.07 9.22
N GLY A 106 -8.11 14.24 8.29
CA GLY A 106 -7.69 14.64 6.96
C GLY A 106 -6.31 15.32 6.98
N THR A 107 -5.31 14.62 6.45
CA THR A 107 -3.91 15.09 6.39
C THR A 107 -3.69 16.05 5.21
N ARG A 108 -4.27 17.26 5.28
CA ARG A 108 -4.06 18.31 4.25
C ARG A 108 -2.76 19.10 4.38
N THR A 109 -1.75 18.56 5.07
CA THR A 109 -0.50 19.30 5.35
C THR A 109 0.71 18.35 5.21
N SER A 110 0.90 17.77 4.03
CA SER A 110 1.68 16.53 3.87
C SER A 110 3.17 16.68 3.53
N ALA A 111 3.65 17.81 2.99
CA ALA A 111 5.04 17.88 2.52
C ALA A 111 6.05 18.32 3.58
N ARG A 112 5.80 19.42 4.30
CA ARG A 112 6.79 19.97 5.26
C ARG A 112 6.93 19.13 6.52
N VAL A 113 5.83 18.52 6.99
CA VAL A 113 5.82 17.67 8.19
C VAL A 113 6.67 16.42 7.94
N GLU A 114 6.52 15.79 6.77
CA GLU A 114 7.28 14.60 6.41
C GLU A 114 8.79 14.88 6.31
N THR A 115 9.18 16.01 5.70
CA THR A 115 10.59 16.40 5.63
C THR A 115 11.19 16.62 7.01
N VAL A 116 10.48 17.33 7.91
CA VAL A 116 10.95 17.57 9.28
C VAL A 116 11.13 16.24 10.04
N LEU A 117 10.14 15.35 9.98
CA LEU A 117 10.22 14.03 10.62
C LEU A 117 11.38 13.20 10.08
N THR A 118 11.65 13.28 8.77
CA THR A 118 12.77 12.58 8.15
C THR A 118 14.12 13.10 8.65
N ILE A 119 14.29 14.43 8.74
CA ILE A 119 15.51 15.04 9.28
C ILE A 119 15.74 14.60 10.73
N VAL A 120 14.69 14.61 11.56
CA VAL A 120 14.77 14.16 12.95
C VAL A 120 15.17 12.69 13.04
N LYS A 121 14.57 11.80 12.22
CA LYS A 121 14.95 10.38 12.17
C LYS A 121 16.42 10.18 11.82
N ILE A 122 16.90 10.88 10.79
CA ILE A 122 18.31 10.80 10.37
C ILE A 122 19.23 11.27 11.50
N ALA A 123 18.90 12.38 12.17
CA ALA A 123 19.70 12.89 13.29
C ALA A 123 19.79 11.87 14.45
N ILE A 124 18.69 11.21 14.81
CA ILE A 124 18.67 10.16 15.84
C ILE A 124 19.58 8.99 15.44
N VAL A 125 19.49 8.53 14.19
CA VAL A 125 20.36 7.44 13.68
C VAL A 125 21.84 7.82 13.77
N LEU A 126 22.19 9.06 13.40
CA LEU A 126 23.58 9.53 13.50
C LEU A 126 24.09 9.51 14.96
N VAL A 127 23.25 9.92 15.92
CA VAL A 127 23.61 9.85 17.35
C VAL A 127 23.87 8.40 17.77
N VAL A 128 22.99 7.47 17.38
CA VAL A 128 23.17 6.03 17.70
C VAL A 128 24.48 5.50 17.10
N ILE A 129 24.82 5.87 15.86
CA ILE A 129 26.08 5.48 15.22
C ILE A 129 27.28 6.01 16.01
N VAL A 130 27.28 7.29 16.38
CA VAL A 130 28.39 7.92 17.11
C VAL A 130 28.58 7.27 18.47
N VAL A 131 27.50 7.07 19.24
CA VAL A 131 27.57 6.43 20.57
C VAL A 131 27.95 4.96 20.45
N GLY A 132 27.39 4.24 19.47
CA GLY A 132 27.69 2.84 19.21
C GLY A 132 29.17 2.62 18.88
N PHE A 133 29.78 3.51 18.08
CA PHE A 133 31.19 3.41 17.72
C PHE A 133 32.13 3.52 18.93
N ILE A 134 31.77 4.33 19.93
CA ILE A 134 32.56 4.49 21.16
C ILE A 134 32.54 3.21 22.03
N LYS A 135 31.54 2.35 21.85
CA LYS A 135 31.26 1.17 22.69
C LYS A 135 31.38 -0.16 21.93
N VAL A 136 31.93 -0.19 20.73
CA VAL A 136 31.98 -1.41 19.91
C VAL A 136 33.07 -2.36 20.42
N ASP A 137 32.68 -3.59 20.79
CA ASP A 137 33.60 -4.65 21.17
C ASP A 137 33.90 -5.56 19.96
N SER A 138 35.19 -5.76 19.65
CA SER A 138 35.63 -6.57 18.51
C SER A 138 35.28 -8.05 18.63
N GLY A 139 35.00 -8.54 19.85
CA GLY A 139 34.59 -9.93 20.09
C GLY A 139 33.17 -10.24 19.62
N ASN A 140 32.26 -9.25 19.57
CA ASN A 140 30.89 -9.44 19.10
C ASN A 140 30.79 -9.51 17.56
N LEU A 141 31.89 -9.24 16.86
CA LEU A 141 31.96 -9.31 15.40
C LEU A 141 32.28 -10.71 14.88
N THR A 142 32.51 -11.70 15.75
CA THR A 142 32.84 -13.08 15.35
C THR A 142 31.78 -14.06 15.86
N PRO A 143 31.06 -14.77 14.98
CA PRO A 143 31.12 -14.73 13.51
C PRO A 143 30.28 -13.58 12.90
N PHE A 144 30.89 -12.76 12.05
CA PHE A 144 30.26 -11.58 11.42
C PHE A 144 29.07 -11.94 10.53
N ALA A 145 29.12 -13.11 9.88
CA ALA A 145 28.12 -13.53 8.91
C ALA A 145 27.72 -15.00 9.13
N PRO A 146 26.90 -15.29 10.15
CA PRO A 146 26.49 -16.67 10.48
C PRO A 146 25.66 -17.33 9.36
N PHE A 147 25.02 -16.55 8.49
CA PHE A 147 24.19 -17.03 7.37
C PHE A 147 24.87 -16.90 5.99
N GLY A 148 26.15 -16.53 5.94
CA GLY A 148 26.91 -16.32 4.71
C GLY A 148 26.66 -14.97 4.04
N LEU A 149 27.62 -14.52 3.23
CA LEU A 149 27.61 -13.20 2.58
C LEU A 149 27.15 -13.22 1.12
N GLY A 150 26.74 -14.38 0.59
CA GLY A 150 26.47 -14.56 -0.84
C GLY A 150 25.46 -13.58 -1.42
N GLY A 151 24.32 -13.36 -0.75
CA GLY A 151 23.29 -12.42 -1.19
C GLY A 151 23.67 -10.94 -1.02
N ALA A 152 24.48 -10.62 -0.02
CA ALA A 152 24.97 -9.26 0.20
C ALA A 152 25.99 -8.84 -0.89
N PHE A 153 26.88 -9.77 -1.28
CA PHE A 153 27.85 -9.49 -2.34
C PHE A 153 27.20 -9.36 -3.72
N THR A 154 26.22 -10.20 -4.05
CA THR A 154 25.57 -10.12 -5.38
C THR A 154 24.81 -8.80 -5.58
N SER A 155 24.06 -8.35 -4.56
CA SER A 155 23.35 -7.07 -4.61
C SER A 155 24.31 -5.86 -4.66
N MET A 156 25.39 -5.89 -3.88
CA MET A 156 26.43 -4.86 -3.92
C MET A 156 27.09 -4.75 -5.29
N VAL A 157 27.48 -5.88 -5.89
CA VAL A 157 28.14 -5.92 -7.21
C VAL A 157 27.22 -5.37 -8.30
N LEU A 158 25.95 -5.79 -8.31
CA LEU A 158 24.97 -5.29 -9.28
C LEU A 158 24.77 -3.76 -9.14
N TYR A 159 24.64 -3.25 -7.91
CA TYR A 159 24.45 -1.82 -7.68
C TYR A 159 25.66 -1.00 -8.14
N VAL A 160 26.88 -1.45 -7.80
CA VAL A 160 28.12 -0.80 -8.21
C VAL A 160 28.24 -0.78 -9.74
N LEU A 161 27.97 -1.90 -10.42
CA LEU A 161 28.00 -1.97 -11.88
C LEU A 161 27.04 -0.98 -12.52
N VAL A 162 25.80 -0.90 -12.03
CA VAL A 162 24.82 0.07 -12.52
C VAL A 162 25.31 1.50 -12.31
N CYS A 163 25.82 1.85 -11.13
CA CYS A 163 26.36 3.18 -10.86
C CYS A 163 27.53 3.54 -11.78
N VAL A 164 28.48 2.62 -11.97
CA VAL A 164 29.65 2.82 -12.84
C VAL A 164 29.19 3.12 -14.27
N VAL A 165 28.27 2.30 -14.81
CA VAL A 165 27.73 2.50 -16.15
C VAL A 165 27.03 3.85 -16.28
N LEU A 166 26.21 4.25 -15.31
CA LEU A 166 25.51 5.54 -15.35
C LEU A 166 26.49 6.72 -15.30
N THR A 167 27.48 6.68 -14.40
CA THR A 167 28.51 7.74 -14.31
C THR A 167 29.45 7.78 -15.51
N GLY A 168 29.63 6.66 -16.22
CA GLY A 168 30.40 6.60 -17.46
C GLY A 168 29.64 7.13 -18.67
N ILE A 169 28.30 7.13 -18.63
CA ILE A 169 27.44 7.58 -19.73
C ILE A 169 27.09 9.08 -19.60
N GLN A 170 26.85 9.57 -18.39
CA GLN A 170 26.34 10.92 -18.18
C GLN A 170 27.07 11.64 -17.03
N HIS A 171 27.52 12.86 -17.27
CA HIS A 171 28.18 13.69 -16.24
C HIS A 171 27.15 14.13 -15.17
N TYR A 172 27.57 14.18 -13.90
CA TYR A 172 26.68 14.41 -12.75
C TYR A 172 25.88 15.72 -12.81
N SER A 173 26.32 16.71 -13.59
CA SER A 173 25.63 17.99 -13.78
C SER A 173 24.43 17.92 -14.73
N GLU A 174 24.34 16.88 -15.55
CA GLU A 174 23.27 16.70 -16.54
C GLU A 174 22.25 15.64 -16.11
N LEU A 175 22.51 14.94 -15.00
CA LEU A 175 21.66 13.86 -14.50
C LEU A 175 20.29 14.39 -14.07
N ASN A 176 19.23 13.93 -14.75
CA ASN A 176 17.86 14.29 -14.37
C ASN A 176 17.45 13.57 -13.06
N PRO A 177 17.12 14.28 -11.97
CA PRO A 177 16.80 13.64 -10.69
C PRO A 177 15.48 12.86 -10.71
N ASN A 178 14.58 13.16 -11.66
CA ASN A 178 13.24 12.58 -11.69
C ASN A 178 13.17 11.25 -12.47
N SER A 179 14.17 10.94 -13.31
CA SER A 179 14.20 9.73 -14.15
C SER A 179 15.63 9.33 -14.58
N GLY A 180 16.56 9.32 -13.62
CA GLY A 180 18.01 9.30 -13.91
C GLY A 180 18.53 8.13 -14.77
N ILE A 181 17.93 6.94 -14.69
CA ILE A 181 18.45 5.78 -15.44
C ILE A 181 17.99 5.80 -16.91
N SER A 182 16.69 5.98 -17.19
CA SER A 182 16.18 5.94 -18.55
C SER A 182 16.55 7.19 -19.36
N SER A 183 16.65 8.36 -18.72
CA SER A 183 17.09 9.60 -19.37
C SER A 183 18.54 9.52 -19.83
N ALA A 184 19.45 8.95 -19.03
CA ALA A 184 20.85 8.76 -19.39
C ALA A 184 21.04 7.99 -20.72
N PHE A 185 20.18 7.02 -21.02
CA PHE A 185 20.24 6.29 -22.31
C PHE A 185 19.56 7.04 -23.46
N ALA A 186 18.56 7.88 -23.17
CA ALA A 186 17.92 8.72 -24.18
C ALA A 186 18.88 9.81 -24.69
N ASP A 187 19.68 10.39 -23.78
CA ASP A 187 20.64 11.45 -24.09
C ASP A 187 21.81 10.95 -24.97
N VAL A 188 22.08 9.64 -24.98
CA VAL A 188 23.07 8.98 -25.87
C VAL A 188 22.47 8.63 -27.24
N GLY A 189 21.21 8.97 -27.50
CA GLY A 189 20.50 8.69 -28.76
C GLY A 189 19.84 7.32 -28.82
N LEU A 190 19.86 6.53 -27.73
CA LEU A 190 19.23 5.21 -27.64
C LEU A 190 17.79 5.29 -27.11
N ASN A 191 16.96 6.12 -27.74
CA ASN A 191 15.59 6.39 -27.33
C ASN A 191 14.71 5.12 -27.20
N GLY A 192 14.92 4.13 -28.08
CA GLY A 192 14.20 2.85 -28.00
C GLY A 192 14.58 2.04 -26.75
N LEU A 193 15.87 1.98 -26.42
CA LEU A 193 16.36 1.28 -25.24
C LEU A 193 15.92 1.97 -23.95
N ALA A 194 15.96 3.31 -23.92
CA ALA A 194 15.47 4.12 -22.80
C ALA A 194 13.99 3.82 -22.46
N ASN A 195 13.14 3.72 -23.48
CA ASN A 195 11.72 3.39 -23.30
C ASN A 195 11.52 1.98 -22.74
N VAL A 196 12.29 1.00 -23.23
CA VAL A 196 12.24 -0.39 -22.73
C VAL A 196 12.70 -0.46 -21.27
N ILE A 197 13.79 0.22 -20.91
CA ILE A 197 14.30 0.29 -19.54
C ILE A 197 13.28 0.95 -18.62
N ALA A 198 12.64 2.04 -19.05
CA ALA A 198 11.62 2.72 -18.25
C ALA A 198 10.40 1.83 -17.97
N VAL A 199 9.88 1.14 -19.00
CA VAL A 199 8.75 0.20 -18.82
C VAL A 199 9.15 -0.98 -17.94
N GLY A 200 10.35 -1.54 -18.16
CA GLY A 200 10.90 -2.61 -17.34
C GLY A 200 11.08 -2.21 -15.87
N ALA A 201 11.54 -0.98 -15.60
CA ALA A 201 11.66 -0.45 -14.25
C ALA A 201 10.31 -0.29 -13.56
N VAL A 202 9.28 0.20 -14.26
CA VAL A 202 7.91 0.30 -13.71
C VAL A 202 7.37 -1.09 -13.36
N ILE A 203 7.47 -2.05 -14.28
CA ILE A 203 7.03 -3.43 -14.04
C ILE A 203 7.81 -4.04 -12.88
N GLY A 204 9.13 -3.83 -12.83
CA GLY A 204 10.01 -4.33 -11.78
C GLY A 204 9.67 -3.76 -10.40
N ILE A 205 9.50 -2.44 -10.30
CA ILE A 205 9.13 -1.77 -9.03
C ILE A 205 7.76 -2.25 -8.55
N VAL A 206 6.77 -2.36 -9.46
CA VAL A 206 5.44 -2.89 -9.12
C VAL A 206 5.54 -4.33 -8.63
N THR A 207 6.30 -5.17 -9.33
CA THR A 207 6.49 -6.58 -8.96
C THR A 207 7.18 -6.71 -7.61
N VAL A 208 8.28 -5.98 -7.38
CA VAL A 208 9.02 -6.01 -6.11
C VAL A 208 8.17 -5.50 -4.96
N THR A 209 7.41 -4.41 -5.17
CA THR A 209 6.51 -3.86 -4.14
C THR A 209 5.43 -4.88 -3.78
N PHE A 210 4.82 -5.50 -4.79
CA PHE A 210 3.80 -6.53 -4.61
C PHE A 210 4.35 -7.78 -3.90
N SER A 211 5.51 -8.29 -4.34
CA SER A 211 6.18 -9.42 -3.70
C SER A 211 6.58 -9.10 -2.27
N PHE A 212 7.10 -7.90 -1.99
CA PHE A 212 7.45 -7.48 -0.64
C PHE A 212 6.22 -7.45 0.26
N ILE A 213 5.11 -6.85 -0.18
CA ILE A 213 3.86 -6.81 0.58
C ILE A 213 3.33 -8.23 0.84
N MET A 214 3.29 -9.09 -0.19
CA MET A 214 2.77 -10.45 -0.05
C MET A 214 3.66 -11.34 0.81
N ILE A 215 4.98 -11.28 0.63
CA ILE A 215 5.93 -12.09 1.42
C ILE A 215 5.91 -11.61 2.87
N PHE A 216 5.94 -10.30 3.11
CA PHE A 216 5.90 -9.76 4.47
C PHE A 216 4.58 -10.10 5.17
N SER A 217 3.45 -9.96 4.48
CA SER A 217 2.12 -10.34 5.01
C SER A 217 2.02 -11.85 5.26
N GLY A 218 2.47 -12.66 4.30
CA GLY A 218 2.50 -14.12 4.40
C GLY A 218 3.49 -14.64 5.43
N TRP A 219 4.57 -13.90 5.70
CA TRP A 219 5.56 -14.22 6.73
C TRP A 219 5.08 -13.84 8.13
N LEU A 220 4.26 -12.80 8.26
CA LEU A 220 3.64 -12.43 9.54
C LEU A 220 2.45 -13.32 9.90
N MET A 221 1.74 -13.87 8.91
CA MET A 221 0.57 -14.74 9.09
C MET A 221 0.77 -15.95 10.05
N PRO A 222 1.91 -16.66 10.03
CA PRO A 222 2.23 -17.74 10.98
C PRO A 222 2.49 -17.28 12.42
N PHE A 223 2.84 -16.00 12.64
CA PHE A 223 3.06 -15.45 13.97
C PHE A 223 1.76 -15.01 14.66
N LEU A 224 0.62 -15.00 13.95
CA LEU A 224 -0.68 -14.70 14.54
C LEU A 224 -1.24 -15.93 15.26
N GLN A 225 -1.78 -15.72 16.47
CA GLN A 225 -2.45 -16.77 17.24
C GLN A 225 -3.62 -17.39 16.44
N TRP A 226 -3.80 -18.71 16.56
CA TRP A 226 -4.84 -19.50 15.88
C TRP A 226 -6.26 -18.94 16.04
N GLU A 227 -6.53 -18.24 17.14
CA GLU A 227 -7.82 -17.57 17.39
C GLU A 227 -8.16 -16.48 16.35
N THR A 228 -7.15 -15.86 15.73
CA THR A 228 -7.36 -14.82 14.72
C THR A 228 -7.84 -15.42 13.41
N TRP A 229 -7.30 -16.58 13.03
CA TRP A 229 -7.72 -17.33 11.85
C TRP A 229 -9.17 -17.80 11.97
N VAL A 230 -9.56 -18.26 13.15
CA VAL A 230 -10.96 -18.66 13.44
C VAL A 230 -11.90 -17.47 13.30
N ARG A 231 -11.52 -16.29 13.81
CA ARG A 231 -12.33 -15.07 13.69
C ARG A 231 -12.45 -14.58 12.24
N VAL A 232 -11.37 -14.63 11.46
CA VAL A 232 -11.39 -14.28 10.02
C VAL A 232 -12.31 -15.23 9.25
N GLY A 233 -12.18 -16.54 9.48
CA GLY A 233 -13.06 -17.54 8.88
C GLY A 233 -14.53 -17.34 9.26
N ALA A 234 -14.81 -17.03 10.53
CA ALA A 234 -16.17 -16.76 11.00
C ALA A 234 -16.79 -15.52 10.34
N TRP A 235 -16.05 -14.42 10.18
CA TRP A 235 -16.52 -13.22 9.49
C TRP A 235 -16.75 -13.45 7.99
N LEU A 236 -15.94 -14.30 7.36
CA LEU A 236 -16.10 -14.68 5.95
C LEU A 236 -17.40 -15.46 5.73
N VAL A 237 -17.70 -16.42 6.60
CA VAL A 237 -18.96 -17.16 6.57
C VAL A 237 -20.15 -16.23 6.86
N ALA A 238 -20.04 -15.36 7.87
CA ALA A 238 -21.09 -14.40 8.18
C ALA A 238 -21.37 -13.43 7.01
N GLY A 239 -20.32 -12.92 6.36
CA GLY A 239 -20.42 -12.07 5.17
C GLY A 239 -21.08 -12.79 3.99
N LEU A 240 -20.73 -14.05 3.74
CA LEU A 240 -21.35 -14.87 2.71
C LEU A 240 -22.84 -15.10 2.99
N VAL A 241 -23.23 -15.34 4.24
CA VAL A 241 -24.62 -15.55 4.67
C VAL A 241 -25.44 -14.27 4.49
N VAL A 242 -24.93 -13.12 4.94
CA VAL A 242 -25.61 -11.83 4.81
C VAL A 242 -25.76 -11.44 3.33
N TYR A 243 -24.71 -11.65 2.53
CA TYR A 243 -24.76 -11.35 1.10
C TYR A 243 -25.68 -12.30 0.33
N GLY A 244 -25.65 -13.61 0.62
CA GLY A 244 -26.60 -14.57 0.05
C GLY A 244 -28.05 -14.18 0.38
N ALA A 245 -28.31 -13.74 1.61
CA ALA A 245 -29.62 -13.26 2.03
C ALA A 245 -30.02 -11.93 1.36
N TYR A 246 -29.05 -11.04 1.08
CA TYR A 246 -29.28 -9.75 0.40
C TYR A 246 -29.45 -9.91 -1.11
N GLY A 247 -28.60 -10.70 -1.78
CA GLY A 247 -28.64 -11.01 -3.21
C GLY A 247 -29.89 -11.80 -3.62
N TYR A 248 -30.38 -12.69 -2.75
CA TYR A 248 -31.66 -13.38 -2.95
C TYR A 248 -32.87 -12.42 -2.92
N ARG A 249 -32.78 -11.30 -2.18
CA ARG A 249 -33.85 -10.28 -2.15
C ARG A 249 -33.83 -9.36 -3.37
N ARG A 250 -32.64 -9.04 -3.91
CA ARG A 250 -32.51 -8.11 -5.04
C ARG A 250 -32.82 -8.72 -6.42
N THR A 251 -32.66 -10.04 -6.55
CA THR A 251 -33.01 -10.77 -7.79
C THR A 251 -34.51 -10.87 -8.06
N ARG A 252 -35.38 -10.53 -7.09
CA ARG A 252 -36.85 -10.55 -7.25
C ARG A 252 -37.49 -9.21 -7.65
N GLN A 253 -36.72 -8.13 -7.81
CA GLN A 253 -37.25 -6.81 -8.17
C GLN A 253 -36.93 -6.35 -9.61
N VAL A 254 -36.22 -7.15 -10.40
CA VAL A 254 -36.06 -6.92 -11.85
C VAL A 254 -37.02 -7.85 -12.58
N MET A 255 -38.30 -7.48 -12.60
CA MET A 255 -39.36 -7.77 -13.59
C MET A 255 -40.71 -7.33 -12.98
N PRO A 256 -41.16 -6.12 -13.30
CA PRO A 256 -42.45 -6.00 -13.99
C PRO A 256 -42.35 -5.07 -15.21
N GLY A 257 -43.17 -5.36 -16.21
CA GLY A 257 -43.14 -4.78 -17.55
C GLY A 257 -42.97 -3.26 -17.61
N GLY A 258 -42.05 -2.85 -18.47
CA GLY A 258 -41.95 -1.53 -19.05
C GLY A 258 -41.27 -1.71 -20.38
N SER A 259 -42.05 -1.99 -21.44
CA SER A 259 -41.55 -1.82 -22.80
C SER A 259 -41.13 -0.37 -22.93
N VAL A 260 -39.85 -0.12 -23.16
CA VAL A 260 -39.39 1.19 -23.64
C VAL A 260 -40.09 1.39 -24.96
N ASP A 261 -41.05 2.31 -24.99
CA ASP A 261 -41.80 2.65 -26.18
C ASP A 261 -40.87 3.46 -27.08
N LEU A 262 -40.32 2.78 -28.09
CA LEU A 262 -39.32 3.32 -29.00
C LEU A 262 -39.87 4.49 -29.83
N ASP A 263 -41.19 4.62 -29.91
CA ASP A 263 -41.88 5.73 -30.59
C ASP A 263 -41.63 7.07 -29.88
N THR A 264 -41.42 7.07 -28.55
CA THR A 264 -41.09 8.30 -27.79
C THR A 264 -39.69 8.84 -28.09
N LEU A 265 -38.81 8.04 -28.72
CA LEU A 265 -37.46 8.46 -29.07
C LEU A 265 -37.37 9.05 -30.48
N ASP A 266 -38.35 8.80 -31.35
CA ASP A 266 -38.48 9.44 -32.66
C ASP A 266 -38.95 10.91 -32.52
N ASP A 267 -39.87 11.18 -31.57
CA ASP A 267 -40.38 12.54 -31.31
C ASP A 267 -39.30 13.53 -30.80
N LEU A 268 -38.20 13.02 -30.23
CA LEU A 268 -37.11 13.85 -29.73
C LEU A 268 -36.03 14.15 -30.78
N ASP A 269 -35.99 13.42 -31.90
CA ASP A 269 -35.08 13.75 -33.02
C ASP A 269 -35.68 14.86 -33.90
N ASP A 270 -37.01 14.95 -34.00
CA ASP A 270 -37.72 15.99 -34.78
C ASP A 270 -37.65 17.39 -34.13
N THR A 271 -37.48 17.47 -32.80
CA THR A 271 -37.48 18.76 -32.08
C THR A 271 -36.11 19.45 -32.05
N GLU A 272 -35.00 18.74 -32.28
CA GLU A 272 -33.67 19.36 -32.41
C GLU A 272 -33.44 20.02 -33.78
N GLY A 273 -34.31 19.77 -34.77
CA GLY A 273 -34.29 20.41 -36.09
C GLY A 273 -34.86 21.84 -36.14
N VAL A 274 -35.61 22.29 -35.12
CA VAL A 274 -36.34 23.58 -35.13
C VAL A 274 -35.62 24.70 -34.39
N LEU A 275 -34.65 24.39 -33.52
CA LEU A 275 -33.88 25.40 -32.77
C LEU A 275 -32.58 25.85 -33.46
N GLY A 276 -32.42 25.53 -34.75
CA GLY A 276 -31.27 25.84 -35.58
C GLY A 276 -31.53 26.85 -36.71
N ALA A 277 -32.32 27.90 -36.45
CA ALA A 277 -32.50 29.05 -37.35
C ALA A 277 -32.21 30.37 -36.61
#